data_AF-A0A7J7FIF6-F1
#
_entry.id   AF-A0A7J7FIF6-F1
#
_cell.length_a   1.000
_cell.length_b   1.000
_cell.length_c   1.000
_cell.angle_alpha   90.00
_cell.angle_beta   90.00
_cell.angle_gamma   90.00
#
_symmetry.space_group_name_H-M   'P 1'
#
loop_
_entity.id
_entity.type
_entity.pdbx_description
1 polymer ?
#
loop_
_entity_poly.entity_id
_entity_poly.type
_entity_poly.pdbx_seq_one_letter_code
_entity_poly.pdbx_strand_id
1 'polypeptide(L)'
;FAKYYKTEDGSEYRTLLKAFGIRFDVLVYGNAGKFNIIPTIISSVAAFTSVGVGTVLCDIILLNFLKGADQYKAKKFEEVNETMLKVAASANPVFPSDQTTEEKQSTDSGAYSIGH
;
A
#
# COMPACT_ATOMS: atom_id res chain seq x y z
N PHE A 1 -15.87 -20.98 48.22
CA PHE A 1 -15.29 -20.49 49.49
C PHE A 1 -15.47 -21.59 50.54
N ALA A 2 -14.56 -21.72 51.52
CA ALA A 2 -14.64 -22.77 52.54
C ALA A 2 -14.20 -22.22 53.89
N LYS A 3 -14.98 -22.49 54.95
CA LYS A 3 -14.60 -22.16 56.33
C LYS A 3 -14.03 -23.41 56.98
N TYR A 4 -12.82 -23.31 57.53
CA TYR A 4 -12.10 -24.42 58.17
C TYR A 4 -12.15 -24.28 59.68
N TYR A 5 -12.31 -25.40 60.37
CA TYR A 5 -12.46 -25.49 61.82
C TYR A 5 -11.69 -26.69 62.36
N LYS A 6 -11.31 -26.62 63.64
CA LYS A 6 -10.62 -27.70 64.35
C LYS A 6 -11.31 -27.90 65.69
N THR A 7 -11.69 -29.13 65.97
CA THR A 7 -12.33 -29.51 67.24
C THR A 7 -11.28 -29.55 68.35
N GLU A 8 -11.68 -29.43 69.62
CA GLU A 8 -10.77 -29.51 70.78
C GLU A 8 -10.01 -30.85 70.84
N ASP A 9 -10.61 -31.92 70.31
CA ASP A 9 -10.00 -33.24 70.13
C ASP A 9 -9.02 -33.33 68.94
N GLY A 10 -8.67 -32.20 68.32
CA GLY A 10 -7.66 -32.10 67.25
C GLY A 10 -8.12 -32.52 65.86
N SER A 11 -9.38 -32.96 65.69
CA SER A 11 -9.95 -33.32 64.39
C SER A 11 -10.28 -32.09 63.55
N GLU A 12 -9.94 -32.11 62.26
CA GLU A 12 -10.14 -30.99 61.34
C GLU A 12 -11.36 -31.21 60.45
N TYR A 13 -12.22 -30.20 60.35
CA TYR A 13 -13.39 -30.24 59.47
C TYR A 13 -13.61 -28.90 58.77
N ARG A 14 -14.37 -28.91 57.67
CA ARG A 14 -14.63 -27.71 56.88
C ARG A 14 -16.07 -27.65 56.38
N THR A 15 -16.60 -26.45 56.34
CA THR A 15 -17.87 -26.13 55.69
C THR A 15 -17.58 -25.54 54.32
N LEU A 16 -17.95 -26.28 53.27
CA LEU A 16 -17.84 -25.82 51.89
C LEU A 16 -19.07 -24.97 51.55
N LEU A 17 -18.84 -23.74 51.10
CA LEU A 17 -19.90 -22.84 50.62
C LEU A 17 -19.83 -22.72 49.10
N LYS A 18 -20.89 -23.18 48.45
CA LYS A 18 -21.15 -22.98 47.02
C LYS A 18 -22.16 -21.83 46.89
N ALA A 19 -21.66 -20.66 46.54
CA ALA A 19 -22.49 -19.47 46.32
C ALA A 19 -22.92 -19.38 44.85
N PHE A 20 -24.21 -19.13 44.64
CA PHE A 20 -24.78 -18.81 43.33
C PHE A 20 -25.29 -17.38 43.40
N GLY A 21 -24.90 -16.56 42.43
CA GLY A 21 -25.26 -15.15 42.42
C GLY A 21 -24.91 -14.53 41.07
N ILE A 22 -25.48 -13.37 40.82
CA ILE A 22 -25.25 -12.61 39.60
C ILE A 22 -24.01 -11.74 39.81
N ARG A 23 -23.07 -11.78 38.86
CA ARG A 23 -21.93 -10.87 38.81
C ARG A 23 -22.29 -9.69 37.92
N PHE A 24 -22.19 -8.49 38.47
CA PHE A 24 -22.40 -7.25 37.72
C PHE A 24 -21.05 -6.66 37.38
N ASP A 25 -20.65 -6.79 36.12
CA ASP A 25 -19.45 -6.16 35.60
C ASP A 25 -19.88 -4.90 34.85
N VAL A 26 -19.48 -3.74 35.36
CA VAL A 26 -19.78 -2.45 34.72
C VAL A 26 -18.60 -2.07 33.83
N LEU A 27 -18.73 -2.33 32.53
CA LEU A 27 -17.73 -1.98 31.52
C LEU A 27 -18.18 -0.71 30.80
N VAL A 28 -17.40 0.35 30.92
CA VAL A 28 -17.65 1.61 30.22
C VAL A 28 -16.50 1.85 29.24
N TYR A 29 -16.86 1.96 27.96
CA TYR A 29 -15.93 2.29 26.89
C TYR A 29 -16.43 3.51 26.12
N GLY A 30 -15.50 4.35 25.70
CA GLY A 30 -15.79 5.51 24.88
C GLY A 30 -14.55 6.00 24.17
N ASN A 31 -14.72 6.45 22.93
CA ASN A 31 -13.71 7.17 22.18
C ASN A 31 -14.30 8.55 21.83
N ALA A 32 -13.56 9.61 22.14
CA ALA A 32 -13.97 10.98 21.86
C ALA A 32 -13.15 11.55 20.71
N GLY A 33 -13.84 12.00 19.67
CA GLY A 33 -13.23 12.74 18.57
C GLY A 33 -13.23 14.24 18.84
N LYS A 34 -12.10 14.89 18.62
CA LYS A 34 -12.00 16.34 18.50
C LYS A 34 -11.48 16.67 17.11
N PHE A 35 -12.06 17.69 16.47
CA PHE A 35 -11.55 18.16 15.20
C PHE A 35 -10.07 18.56 15.32
N ASN A 36 -9.26 18.04 14.39
CA ASN A 36 -7.84 18.35 14.31
C ASN A 36 -7.46 18.52 12.83
N ILE A 37 -6.73 19.59 12.55
CA ILE A 37 -6.34 19.97 11.19
C ILE A 37 -5.36 18.95 10.56
N ILE A 38 -4.50 18.31 11.35
CA ILE A 38 -3.50 17.34 10.88
C ILE A 38 -4.19 16.13 10.22
N PRO A 39 -5.06 15.36 10.91
CA PRO A 39 -5.77 14.24 10.27
C PRO A 39 -6.73 14.71 9.17
N THR A 40 -7.26 15.93 9.25
CA THR A 40 -8.12 16.49 8.21
C THR A 40 -7.35 16.69 6.90
N ILE A 41 -6.18 17.32 6.94
CA ILE A 41 -5.35 17.55 5.74
C ILE A 41 -4.94 16.20 5.13
N ILE A 42 -4.52 15.24 5.95
CA ILE A 42 -4.14 13.90 5.47
C ILE A 42 -5.32 13.24 4.75
N SER A 43 -6.52 13.27 5.35
CA SER A 43 -7.73 12.72 4.75
C SER A 43 -8.09 13.43 3.44
N SER A 44 -7.91 14.75 3.37
CA SER A 44 -8.16 15.53 2.15
C SER A 44 -7.17 15.15 1.03
N VAL A 45 -5.87 15.06 1.33
CA VAL A 45 -4.84 14.65 0.35
C VAL A 45 -5.10 13.24 -0.16
N ALA A 46 -5.48 12.32 0.73
CA ALA A 46 -5.85 10.97 0.36
C ALA A 46 -7.08 10.97 -0.58
N ALA A 47 -8.10 11.77 -0.25
CA ALA A 47 -9.29 11.92 -1.08
C ALA A 47 -8.93 12.47 -2.48
N PHE A 48 -8.18 13.57 -2.56
CA PHE A 48 -7.79 14.16 -3.85
C PHE A 48 -6.95 13.20 -4.71
N THR A 49 -5.97 12.52 -4.10
CA THR A 49 -5.16 11.52 -4.80
C THR A 49 -6.02 10.36 -5.31
N SER A 50 -7.03 9.94 -4.53
CA SER A 50 -7.91 8.82 -4.90
C SER A 50 -8.79 9.10 -6.11
N VAL A 51 -9.12 10.37 -6.40
CA VAL A 51 -9.93 10.74 -7.58
C VAL A 51 -9.26 10.30 -8.89
N GLY A 52 -7.91 10.26 -8.93
CA GLY A 52 -7.15 9.78 -10.09
C GLY A 52 -7.41 8.32 -10.46
N VAL A 53 -7.83 7.47 -9.52
CA VAL A 53 -8.17 6.07 -9.83
C VAL A 53 -9.40 5.98 -10.73
N GLY A 54 -10.34 6.94 -10.60
CA GLY A 54 -11.55 6.99 -11.42
C GLY A 54 -11.26 7.21 -12.91
N THR A 55 -10.20 7.95 -13.25
CA THR A 55 -9.83 8.18 -14.66
C THR A 55 -9.28 6.92 -15.31
N VAL A 56 -8.52 6.10 -14.58
CA VAL A 56 -8.03 4.80 -15.06
C VAL A 56 -9.19 3.86 -15.34
N LEU A 57 -10.18 3.79 -14.44
CA LEU A 57 -11.37 2.97 -14.67
C LEU A 57 -12.20 3.50 -15.85
N CYS A 58 -12.37 4.82 -15.94
CA CYS A 58 -13.04 5.48 -17.05
C CYS A 58 -12.37 5.13 -18.38
N ASP A 59 -11.03 5.17 -18.44
CA ASP A 59 -10.25 4.80 -19.62
C ASP A 59 -10.45 3.33 -20.02
N ILE A 60 -10.46 2.40 -19.05
CA ILE A 60 -10.70 0.97 -19.31
C ILE A 60 -12.09 0.76 -19.93
N ILE A 61 -13.11 1.44 -19.40
CA ILE A 61 -14.48 1.34 -19.90
C ILE A 61 -14.59 1.94 -21.31
N LEU A 62 -14.04 3.13 -21.52
CA LEU A 62 -14.05 3.82 -22.82
C LEU A 62 -13.33 3.05 -23.92
N LEU A 63 -12.20 2.40 -23.59
CA LEU A 63 -11.40 1.67 -24.56
C LEU A 63 -11.91 0.24 -24.84
N ASN A 64 -12.61 -0.41 -23.91
CA ASN A 64 -13.00 -1.82 -24.06
C ASN A 64 -14.50 -2.04 -24.30
N PHE A 65 -15.39 -1.18 -23.80
CA PHE A 65 -16.83 -1.47 -23.76
C PHE A 65 -17.70 -0.55 -24.62
N LEU A 66 -17.15 0.54 -25.16
CA LEU A 66 -17.90 1.40 -26.07
C LEU A 66 -17.78 0.91 -27.52
N LYS A 67 -18.93 0.81 -28.19
CA LYS A 67 -19.12 0.33 -29.57
C LYS A 67 -18.42 1.17 -30.66
N GLY A 68 -17.67 2.20 -30.27
CA GLY A 68 -16.88 3.10 -31.11
C GLY A 68 -15.47 3.36 -30.56
N ALA A 69 -14.92 2.43 -29.77
CA ALA A 69 -13.61 2.54 -29.13
C ALA A 69 -12.47 2.87 -30.12
N ASP A 70 -12.55 2.39 -31.36
CA ASP A 70 -11.54 2.63 -32.39
C ASP A 70 -11.39 4.11 -32.76
N GLN A 71 -12.50 4.88 -32.75
CA GLN A 71 -12.49 6.33 -33.00
C GLN A 71 -11.89 7.13 -31.83
N TYR A 72 -12.06 6.65 -30.58
CA TYR A 72 -11.44 7.27 -29.41
C TYR A 72 -9.94 6.92 -29.31
N LYS A 73 -9.58 5.68 -29.66
CA LYS A 73 -8.19 5.19 -29.68
C LYS A 73 -7.35 5.96 -30.70
N ALA A 74 -7.88 6.21 -31.90
CA ALA A 74 -7.20 6.99 -32.95
C ALA A 74 -6.96 8.47 -32.59
N LYS A 75 -7.70 9.03 -31.63
CA LYS A 75 -7.56 10.43 -31.20
C LYS A 75 -6.70 10.59 -29.94
N LYS A 76 -6.59 9.54 -29.13
CA LYS A 76 -5.78 9.51 -27.90
C LYS A 76 -4.36 8.97 -28.13
N PHE A 77 -4.20 8.05 -29.08
CA PHE A 77 -2.93 7.40 -29.38
C PHE A 77 -2.51 7.72 -30.82
N GLU A 78 -1.34 8.32 -30.96
CA GLU A 78 -0.65 8.47 -32.24
C GLU A 78 0.29 7.27 -32.40
N GLU A 79 0.02 6.43 -33.41
CA GLU A 79 0.88 5.28 -33.70
C GLU A 79 2.17 5.78 -34.37
N VAL A 80 3.30 5.63 -33.68
CA VAL A 80 4.63 5.97 -34.23
C VAL A 80 5.32 4.68 -34.68
N ASN A 81 5.64 4.60 -35.96
CA ASN A 81 6.38 3.48 -36.53
C ASN A 81 7.88 3.79 -36.55
N GLU A 82 8.73 2.88 -36.05
CA GLU A 82 10.18 3.10 -35.89
C GLU A 82 10.91 3.42 -37.20
N THR A 83 10.33 3.01 -38.34
CA THR A 83 10.82 3.32 -39.68
C THR A 83 10.70 4.80 -40.03
N MET A 84 9.67 5.51 -39.55
CA MET A 84 9.54 6.96 -39.78
C MET A 84 10.46 7.79 -38.87
N LEU A 85 10.74 7.32 -37.65
CA LEU A 85 11.71 7.96 -36.75
C LEU A 85 13.14 7.91 -37.32
N LYS A 86 13.53 6.78 -37.92
CA LYS A 86 14.83 6.64 -38.59
C LYS A 86 14.93 7.47 -39.87
N VAL A 87 13.84 7.59 -40.64
CA VAL A 87 13.81 8.44 -41.86
C VAL A 87 13.84 9.93 -41.51
N ALA A 88 13.11 10.36 -40.48
CA ALA A 88 13.14 11.75 -40.01
C ALA A 88 14.50 12.12 -39.37
N ALA A 89 15.13 11.19 -38.65
CA ALA A 89 16.48 11.37 -38.12
C ALA A 89 17.56 11.37 -39.23
N SER A 90 17.33 10.63 -40.33
CA SER A 90 18.27 10.57 -41.47
C SER A 90 18.13 11.71 -42.47
N ALA A 91 17.03 12.49 -42.43
CA ALA A 91 16.75 13.56 -43.40
C ALA A 91 17.36 14.92 -43.05
N ASN A 92 17.97 15.09 -41.86
CA ASN A 92 18.63 16.33 -41.45
C ASN A 92 20.12 16.10 -41.15
N PRO A 93 21.05 16.43 -42.09
CA PRO A 93 22.48 16.41 -41.81
C PRO A 93 22.93 17.83 -41.43
N VAL A 94 22.75 18.26 -40.18
CA VAL A 94 23.43 19.45 -39.64
C VAL A 94 23.83 19.23 -38.17
N PHE A 95 25.04 18.68 -38.01
CA PHE A 95 26.08 18.82 -36.97
C PHE A 95 25.76 18.85 -35.44
N PRO A 96 26.75 18.42 -34.59
CA PRO A 96 26.51 17.73 -33.33
C PRO A 96 26.60 18.63 -32.08
N SER A 97 25.94 18.22 -31.00
CA SER A 97 26.29 18.61 -29.62
C SER A 97 25.79 17.56 -28.62
N ASP A 98 26.70 16.63 -28.33
CA ASP A 98 27.09 16.16 -27.00
C ASP A 98 26.05 16.24 -25.84
N GLN A 99 25.45 15.10 -25.52
CA GLN A 99 25.26 14.70 -24.12
C GLN A 99 25.15 13.17 -24.03
N THR A 100 26.33 12.57 -23.93
CA THR A 100 26.66 11.37 -23.14
C THR A 100 25.48 10.78 -22.36
N THR A 101 24.86 9.74 -22.93
CA THR A 101 24.28 8.67 -22.13
C THR A 101 25.46 7.82 -21.65
N GLU A 102 25.82 7.95 -20.36
CA GLU A 102 26.77 7.02 -19.73
C GLU A 102 26.16 5.61 -19.71
N GLU A 103 26.35 4.86 -20.80
CA GLU A 103 26.38 3.40 -20.75
C GLU A 103 27.66 3.00 -19.98
N LYS A 104 27.55 2.82 -18.66
CA LYS A 104 28.58 2.11 -17.90
C LYS A 104 28.35 0.62 -18.03
N GLN A 105 28.88 0.03 -19.10
CA GLN A 105 29.11 -1.41 -19.17
C GLN A 105 30.60 -1.72 -19.39
N SER A 106 31.21 -2.10 -18.27
CA SER A 106 32.30 -3.06 -18.07
C SER A 106 33.38 -3.22 -19.14
N THR A 107 34.63 -2.93 -18.74
CA THR A 107 35.78 -3.88 -18.74
C THR A 107 37.06 -3.11 -18.37
N ASP A 108 37.77 -3.50 -17.31
CA ASP A 108 39.12 -4.05 -17.48
C ASP A 108 39.71 -4.57 -16.15
N SER A 109 40.20 -5.80 -16.30
CA SER A 109 41.11 -6.67 -15.58
C SER A 109 42.07 -6.09 -14.52
N GLY A 110 42.32 -6.89 -13.46
CA GLY A 110 43.69 -7.08 -12.97
C GLY A 110 43.92 -7.25 -11.45
N ALA A 111 43.99 -8.52 -11.02
CA ALA A 111 44.73 -9.07 -9.85
C ALA A 111 44.23 -8.70 -8.43
N TYR A 112 44.21 -9.59 -7.42
CA TYR A 112 45.06 -10.74 -7.11
C TYR A 112 44.36 -11.73 -6.14
N SER A 113 44.89 -12.94 -6.12
CA SER A 113 44.47 -14.15 -5.38
C SER A 113 44.34 -14.01 -3.86
N ILE A 114 43.32 -14.68 -3.28
CA ILE A 114 43.44 -15.39 -2.00
C ILE A 114 42.73 -16.74 -2.16
N GLY A 115 43.50 -17.81 -2.03
CA GLY A 115 43.03 -19.16 -1.83
C GLY A 115 43.81 -19.79 -0.68
N HIS A 116 43.05 -20.45 0.21
CA HIS A 116 43.40 -21.19 1.43
C HIS A 116 43.82 -20.39 2.66
#